data_AF-A0A840HF88-F1
#
_entry.id   AF-A0A840HF88-F1
#
_cell.length_a   1.000
_cell.length_b   1.000
_cell.length_c   1.000
_cell.angle_alpha   90.00
_cell.angle_beta   90.00
_cell.angle_gamma   90.00
#
_symmetry.space_group_name_H-M   'P 1'
#
loop_
_entity.id
_entity.type
_entity.pdbx_description
1 polymer ?
#
loop_
_entity_poly.entity_id
_entity_poly.type
_entity_poly.pdbx_seq_one_letter_code
_entity_poly.pdbx_strand_id
1 'polypeptide(L)'
;MADAKQPPPQTRVSQAKLDYHIKQLRKYFARADDRAFLQMIWAVDALQSDREAAAKTIMPSYPREAVVKSSLHSPHGVHRWELETLLIQLLLTPKEERRAEGNLVLDCSKFDAMRGTINRLRALENVESGRYLGSGLNIFGEMHRIAQRQFHWQHGYLNMPNLYRYIYIYGQGKCAQFFNEAYGVSINDFTYAGFAMYAAAVRTPWLRQEFAVSGLGITPGDVQKVLNLMTLSLEQAKAEERLLTHEINRLHGAPIPTAFMPSILRRHPLISLTPDMTTFMPPIPELILMRISSGLYYDVIPGKQPLLNEANDRFEQYCHDLIDELTDFVTRRSHCYGPKGGQFDSPDVLVTEDDEVVIAIECKATRLTYLAQFAEDPFEAEKKQYMQLARGAFQLWRYFSHTRRGLSTDVLADEAYPMVVTLDSFFMMSPQLSASILAEANSLADDEGEILSEDRRHIIYCPIMMLEEVLQRGDRVTLLAALKAAGQEKYKGWMFREVFRAVTEDIELGSPQEFPFDLDPVLPWWQDVQKLGAEIKSPELD
;
A
#
# COMPACT_ATOMS: atom_id res chain seq x y z
N MET A 1 -28.34 -43.00 -3.12
CA MET A 1 -28.40 -42.25 -1.85
C MET A 1 -28.25 -40.79 -2.22
N ALA A 2 -29.28 -39.99 -1.98
CA ALA A 2 -29.25 -38.56 -2.29
C ALA A 2 -28.31 -37.87 -1.29
N ASP A 3 -27.34 -37.12 -1.80
CA ASP A 3 -26.47 -36.25 -1.00
C ASP A 3 -27.35 -35.24 -0.26
N ALA A 4 -27.48 -35.44 1.05
CA ALA A 4 -28.04 -34.46 1.94
C ALA A 4 -27.08 -33.27 1.95
N LYS A 5 -27.42 -32.21 1.23
CA LYS A 5 -26.76 -30.89 1.35
C LYS A 5 -26.66 -30.57 2.84
N GLN A 6 -25.43 -30.52 3.36
CA GLN A 6 -25.20 -30.04 4.72
C GLN A 6 -25.88 -28.67 4.87
N PRO A 7 -26.61 -28.43 5.98
CA PRO A 7 -27.21 -27.13 6.22
C PRO A 7 -26.10 -26.08 6.21
N PRO A 8 -26.36 -24.88 5.67
CA PRO A 8 -25.36 -23.82 5.65
C PRO A 8 -24.88 -23.56 7.08
N PRO A 9 -23.57 -23.31 7.29
CA PRO A 9 -23.02 -23.05 8.61
C PRO A 9 -23.85 -21.97 9.29
N GLN A 10 -24.38 -22.29 10.48
CA GLN A 10 -25.16 -21.32 11.27
C GLN A 10 -24.25 -20.13 11.60
N THR A 11 -24.54 -18.99 10.99
CA THR A 11 -23.89 -17.73 11.34
C THR A 11 -24.13 -17.45 12.83
N ARG A 12 -23.06 -17.27 13.61
CA ARG A 12 -23.13 -17.10 15.07
C ARG A 12 -23.77 -15.77 15.51
N VAL A 13 -24.09 -14.90 14.56
CA VAL A 13 -24.54 -13.52 14.77
C VAL A 13 -25.79 -13.25 13.92
N SER A 14 -26.87 -12.81 14.56
CA SER A 14 -28.12 -12.48 13.88
C SER A 14 -28.05 -11.17 13.10
N GLN A 15 -28.81 -11.06 12.00
CA GLN A 15 -28.95 -9.82 11.23
C GLN A 15 -29.41 -8.65 12.12
N ALA A 16 -30.35 -8.89 13.04
CA ALA A 16 -30.83 -7.87 13.97
C ALA A 16 -29.71 -7.29 14.86
N LYS A 17 -28.74 -8.10 15.27
CA LYS A 17 -27.57 -7.62 16.03
C LYS A 17 -26.67 -6.75 15.16
N LEU A 18 -26.43 -7.15 13.91
CA LEU A 18 -25.68 -6.32 12.96
C LEU A 18 -26.37 -4.97 12.73
N ASP A 19 -27.66 -4.98 12.41
CA ASP A 19 -28.45 -3.78 12.15
C ASP A 19 -28.46 -2.83 13.35
N TYR A 20 -28.50 -3.38 14.57
CA TYR A 20 -28.36 -2.60 15.80
C TYR A 20 -27.03 -1.85 15.84
N HIS A 21 -25.89 -2.52 15.62
CA HIS A 21 -24.58 -1.88 15.66
C HIS A 21 -24.38 -0.86 14.52
N ILE A 22 -24.87 -1.15 13.31
CA ILE A 22 -24.90 -0.20 12.20
C ILE A 22 -25.67 1.06 12.60
N LYS A 23 -26.90 0.89 13.12
CA LYS A 23 -27.74 2.01 13.56
C LYS A 23 -27.08 2.82 14.67
N GLN A 24 -26.44 2.14 15.63
CA GLN A 24 -25.73 2.78 16.74
C GLN A 24 -24.55 3.63 16.27
N LEU A 25 -23.78 3.16 15.29
CA LEU A 25 -22.68 3.91 14.70
C LEU A 25 -23.18 5.08 13.85
N ARG A 26 -24.13 4.83 12.93
CA ARG A 26 -24.72 5.87 12.06
C ARG A 26 -25.36 7.01 12.85
N LYS A 27 -25.93 6.72 14.03
CA LYS A 27 -26.47 7.76 14.93
C LYS A 27 -25.43 8.82 15.30
N TYR A 28 -24.16 8.46 15.44
CA TYR A 28 -23.11 9.44 15.76
C TYR A 28 -22.81 10.33 14.55
N PHE A 29 -22.63 9.74 13.37
CA PHE A 29 -22.37 10.48 12.13
C PHE A 29 -23.54 11.36 11.69
N ALA A 30 -24.78 10.88 11.86
CA ALA A 30 -25.97 11.64 11.51
C ALA A 30 -26.17 12.90 12.40
N ARG A 31 -25.54 12.92 13.57
CA ARG A 31 -25.58 14.00 14.57
C ARG A 31 -24.29 14.82 14.65
N ALA A 32 -23.26 14.41 13.92
CA ALA A 32 -22.01 15.14 13.85
C ALA A 32 -22.15 16.26 12.82
N ASP A 33 -21.67 17.45 13.18
CA ASP A 33 -21.35 18.47 12.19
C ASP A 33 -20.17 17.98 11.34
N ASP A 34 -20.29 18.01 10.02
CA ASP A 34 -19.27 17.46 9.11
C ASP A 34 -17.93 18.18 9.32
N ARG A 35 -17.94 19.51 9.43
CA ARG A 35 -16.73 20.31 9.64
C ARG A 35 -16.03 19.91 10.94
N ALA A 36 -16.77 19.91 12.04
CA ALA A 36 -16.23 19.59 13.35
C ALA A 36 -15.72 18.15 13.42
N PHE A 37 -16.39 17.20 12.75
CA PHE A 37 -15.96 15.80 12.73
C PHE A 37 -14.67 15.61 11.92
N LEU A 38 -14.55 16.24 10.75
CA LEU A 38 -13.30 16.20 9.97
C LEU A 38 -12.13 16.78 10.78
N GLN A 39 -12.34 17.89 11.48
CA GLN A 39 -11.34 18.49 12.38
C GLN A 39 -10.98 17.57 13.56
N MET A 40 -11.96 16.86 14.13
CA MET A 40 -11.73 15.88 15.19
C MET A 40 -10.85 14.72 14.71
N ILE A 41 -11.10 14.20 13.50
CA ILE A 41 -10.26 13.15 12.88
C ILE A 41 -8.82 13.66 12.73
N TRP A 42 -8.63 14.84 12.17
CA TRP A 42 -7.30 15.45 12.01
C TRP A 42 -6.59 15.66 13.35
N ALA A 43 -7.31 16.14 14.37
CA ALA A 43 -6.74 16.40 15.69
C ALA A 43 -6.31 15.10 16.38
N VAL A 44 -7.06 14.01 16.21
CA VAL A 44 -6.72 12.69 16.77
C VAL A 44 -5.51 12.10 16.04
N ASP A 45 -5.45 12.19 14.71
CA ASP A 45 -4.25 11.81 13.95
C ASP A 45 -3.03 12.61 14.41
N ALA A 46 -3.17 13.93 14.61
CA ALA A 46 -2.10 14.78 15.12
C ALA A 46 -1.66 14.39 16.54
N LEU A 47 -2.62 14.14 17.44
CA LEU A 47 -2.36 13.73 18.81
C LEU A 47 -1.56 12.42 18.89
N GLN A 48 -1.83 11.47 18.00
CA GLN A 48 -1.20 10.14 17.99
C GLN A 48 0.00 10.01 17.04
N SER A 49 0.46 11.13 16.50
CA SER A 49 1.59 11.22 15.57
C SER A 49 2.61 12.27 16.03
N ASP A 50 2.80 12.41 17.35
CA ASP A 50 3.76 13.33 17.97
C ASP A 50 3.53 14.82 17.61
N ARG A 51 2.28 15.21 17.36
CA ARG A 51 1.86 16.60 17.04
C ARG A 51 0.83 17.15 18.04
N GLU A 52 1.04 16.88 19.34
CA GLU A 52 0.14 17.30 20.43
C GLU A 52 -0.17 18.81 20.41
N ALA A 53 0.85 19.65 20.20
CA ALA A 53 0.68 21.10 20.17
C ALA A 53 -0.33 21.55 19.09
N ALA A 54 -0.27 20.92 17.91
CA ALA A 54 -1.19 21.20 16.81
C ALA A 54 -2.60 20.68 17.14
N ALA A 55 -2.71 19.47 17.67
CA ALA A 55 -3.98 18.87 18.10
C ALA A 55 -4.71 19.73 19.14
N LYS A 56 -3.98 20.30 20.11
CA LYS A 56 -4.51 21.10 21.22
C LYS A 56 -5.25 22.36 20.78
N THR A 57 -4.95 22.89 19.59
CA THR A 57 -5.64 24.06 19.02
C THR A 57 -7.09 23.74 18.63
N ILE A 58 -7.39 22.47 18.34
CA ILE A 58 -8.71 21.99 17.93
C ILE A 58 -9.41 21.23 19.06
N MET A 59 -8.64 20.43 19.80
CA MET A 59 -9.11 19.58 20.88
C MET A 59 -8.34 19.94 22.16
N PRO A 60 -8.77 20.98 22.92
CA PRO A 60 -8.01 21.48 24.08
C PRO A 60 -8.04 20.53 25.28
N SER A 61 -8.95 19.54 25.30
CA SER A 61 -9.14 18.60 26.40
C SER A 61 -9.09 17.16 25.91
N TYR A 62 -8.09 16.41 26.38
CA TYR A 62 -7.91 14.97 26.15
C TYR A 62 -7.21 14.32 27.36
N PRO A 63 -7.37 12.99 27.57
CA PRO A 63 -6.56 12.24 28.54
C PRO A 63 -5.08 12.30 28.19
N ARG A 64 -4.18 12.37 29.18
CA ARG A 64 -2.72 12.41 28.93
C ARG A 64 -2.25 11.14 28.22
N GLU A 65 -2.88 10.02 28.53
CA GLU A 65 -2.64 8.70 27.96
C GLU A 65 -3.05 8.60 26.48
N ALA A 66 -3.76 9.59 25.95
CA ALA A 66 -4.07 9.70 24.52
C ALA A 66 -2.91 10.30 23.70
N VAL A 67 -1.95 10.97 24.37
CA VAL A 67 -0.70 11.49 23.77
C VAL A 67 0.33 10.36 23.72
N VAL A 68 -0.02 9.28 23.04
CA VAL A 68 0.90 8.18 22.75
C VAL A 68 0.84 7.89 21.27
N LYS A 69 1.99 7.57 20.67
CA LYS A 69 2.01 6.97 19.34
C LYS A 69 1.04 5.80 19.34
N SER A 70 0.13 5.75 18.37
CA SER A 70 -0.99 4.81 18.37
C SER A 70 -0.48 3.39 18.68
N SER A 71 -0.84 2.86 19.83
CA SER A 71 -0.41 1.53 20.29
C SER A 71 -1.63 0.63 20.38
N LEU A 72 -1.49 -0.60 19.89
CA LEU A 72 -2.53 -1.64 19.98
C LEU A 72 -2.91 -1.95 21.44
N HIS A 73 -2.03 -1.65 22.40
CA HIS A 73 -2.25 -1.89 23.81
C HIS A 73 -2.84 -0.69 24.57
N SER A 74 -2.91 0.49 23.94
CA SER A 74 -3.48 1.66 24.59
C SER A 74 -5.00 1.66 24.48
N PRO A 75 -5.76 1.80 25.59
CA PRO A 75 -7.21 1.97 25.52
C PRO A 75 -7.63 3.29 24.84
N HIS A 76 -6.67 4.20 24.61
CA HIS A 76 -6.84 5.44 23.87
C HIS A 76 -6.32 5.38 22.43
N GLY A 77 -5.70 4.28 22.01
CA GLY A 77 -5.16 4.12 20.66
C GLY A 77 -6.26 4.16 19.60
N VAL A 78 -6.09 5.00 18.57
CA VAL A 78 -6.97 5.15 17.41
C VAL A 78 -6.10 5.12 16.17
N HIS A 79 -6.23 4.09 15.35
CA HIS A 79 -5.33 3.89 14.23
C HIS A 79 -5.82 4.57 12.96
N ARG A 80 -4.90 4.97 12.07
CA ARG A 80 -5.24 5.69 10.82
C ARG A 80 -6.17 4.90 9.90
N TRP A 81 -6.05 3.57 9.83
CA TRP A 81 -7.01 2.75 9.08
C TRP A 81 -8.41 2.79 9.66
N GLU A 82 -8.55 2.99 10.97
CA GLU A 82 -9.86 3.15 11.59
C GLU A 82 -10.41 4.56 11.34
N LEU A 83 -9.56 5.59 11.41
CA LEU A 83 -9.93 6.96 11.05
C LEU A 83 -10.44 7.03 9.61
N GLU A 84 -9.77 6.35 8.67
CA GLU A 84 -10.21 6.23 7.28
C GLU A 84 -11.59 5.56 7.18
N THR A 85 -11.82 4.47 7.91
CA THR A 85 -13.14 3.82 7.97
C THR A 85 -14.23 4.74 8.55
N LEU A 86 -13.91 5.54 9.57
CA LEU A 86 -14.84 6.53 10.12
C LEU A 86 -15.19 7.62 9.09
N LEU A 87 -14.22 8.06 8.29
CA LEU A 87 -14.45 9.04 7.22
C LEU A 87 -15.37 8.48 6.13
N ILE A 88 -15.16 7.22 5.70
CA ILE A 88 -16.08 6.53 4.77
C ILE A 88 -17.49 6.51 5.35
N GLN A 89 -17.63 6.12 6.61
CA GLN A 89 -18.95 6.06 7.26
C GLN A 89 -19.61 7.43 7.44
N LEU A 90 -18.82 8.49 7.69
CA LEU A 90 -19.32 9.87 7.71
C LEU A 90 -19.91 10.25 6.34
N LEU A 91 -19.17 9.99 5.25
CA LEU A 91 -19.59 10.33 3.88
C LEU A 91 -20.82 9.53 3.42
N LEU A 92 -20.96 8.28 3.88
CA LEU A 92 -22.09 7.42 3.53
C LEU A 92 -23.35 7.64 4.40
N THR A 93 -23.25 8.35 5.54
CA THR A 93 -24.36 8.49 6.48
C THR A 93 -25.16 9.79 6.25
N PRO A 94 -26.46 9.70 5.94
CA PRO A 94 -27.33 10.88 5.89
C PRO A 94 -27.43 11.58 7.26
N LYS A 95 -27.54 12.91 7.26
CA LYS A 95 -27.73 13.71 8.48
C LYS A 95 -29.14 13.62 9.02
N GLU A 96 -29.30 13.67 10.34
CA GLU A 96 -30.63 13.73 10.98
C GLU A 96 -31.30 15.06 10.61
N GLU A 97 -32.55 15.00 10.15
CA GLU A 97 -33.36 16.19 9.92
C GLU A 97 -33.53 17.01 11.20
N ARG A 98 -33.52 18.34 11.07
CA ARG A 98 -33.64 19.25 12.21
C ARG A 98 -35.03 19.12 12.84
N ARG A 99 -35.09 18.70 14.10
CA ARG A 99 -36.32 18.71 14.91
C ARG A 99 -36.65 20.11 15.40
N ALA A 100 -37.94 20.35 15.68
CA ALA A 100 -38.42 21.63 16.22
C ALA A 100 -37.72 22.03 17.54
N GLU A 101 -37.43 21.04 18.39
CA GLU A 101 -36.75 21.21 19.70
C GLU A 101 -35.21 21.26 19.58
N GLY A 102 -34.66 21.16 18.36
CA GLY A 102 -33.25 20.95 18.12
C GLY A 102 -32.84 19.47 18.14
N ASN A 103 -31.69 19.17 17.53
CA ASN A 103 -31.11 17.83 17.54
C ASN A 103 -30.02 17.73 18.59
N LEU A 104 -29.86 16.54 19.17
CA LEU A 104 -28.65 16.20 19.92
C LEU A 104 -27.48 16.19 18.94
N VAL A 105 -26.45 16.99 19.21
CA VAL A 105 -25.23 17.09 18.39
C VAL A 105 -24.09 16.34 19.06
N LEU A 106 -23.26 15.66 18.26
CA LEU A 106 -22.02 15.06 18.75
C LEU A 106 -20.97 16.17 18.98
N ASP A 107 -20.52 16.32 20.22
CA ASP A 107 -19.49 17.30 20.59
C ASP A 107 -18.10 16.83 20.12
N CYS A 108 -17.73 17.22 18.90
CA CYS A 108 -16.48 16.82 18.26
C CYS A 108 -15.24 17.56 18.82
N SER A 109 -15.40 18.46 19.80
CA SER A 109 -14.28 19.14 20.47
C SER A 109 -13.63 18.29 21.58
N LYS A 110 -14.23 17.14 21.92
CA LYS A 110 -13.81 16.26 23.00
C LYS A 110 -13.27 14.93 22.49
N PHE A 111 -12.13 14.50 23.02
CA PHE A 111 -11.56 13.18 22.71
C PHE A 111 -12.54 12.03 23.01
N ASP A 112 -13.39 12.19 24.04
CA ASP A 112 -14.40 11.19 24.38
C ASP A 112 -15.43 10.94 23.26
N ALA A 113 -15.70 11.92 22.42
CA ALA A 113 -16.55 11.72 21.24
C ALA A 113 -15.86 10.79 20.23
N MET A 114 -14.56 10.97 19.99
CA MET A 114 -13.79 10.02 19.17
C MET A 114 -13.81 8.63 19.81
N ARG A 115 -13.49 8.52 21.09
CA ARG A 115 -13.48 7.23 21.83
C ARG A 115 -14.82 6.50 21.74
N GLY A 116 -15.93 7.24 21.90
CA GLY A 116 -17.27 6.68 21.77
C GLY A 116 -17.57 6.21 20.34
N THR A 117 -17.11 6.95 19.33
CA THR A 117 -17.30 6.62 17.91
C THR A 117 -16.48 5.39 17.52
N ILE A 118 -15.19 5.35 17.89
CA ILE A 118 -14.30 4.25 17.53
C ILE A 118 -14.70 2.93 18.19
N ASN A 119 -15.15 2.97 19.45
CA ASN A 119 -15.63 1.76 20.12
C ASN A 119 -16.89 1.20 19.47
N ARG A 120 -17.73 2.05 18.86
CA ARG A 120 -18.90 1.62 18.08
C ARG A 120 -18.49 1.01 16.74
N LEU A 121 -17.48 1.58 16.08
CA LEU A 121 -16.89 0.99 14.89
C LEU A 121 -16.33 -0.40 15.19
N ARG A 122 -15.46 -0.52 16.20
CA ARG A 122 -14.89 -1.82 16.62
C ARG A 122 -15.97 -2.84 16.99
N ALA A 123 -17.03 -2.42 17.68
CA ALA A 123 -18.16 -3.29 17.99
C ALA A 123 -18.92 -3.76 16.74
N LEU A 124 -19.08 -2.90 15.73
CA LEU A 124 -19.65 -3.26 14.44
C LEU A 124 -18.75 -4.26 13.70
N GLU A 125 -17.46 -3.95 13.55
CA GLU A 125 -16.49 -4.83 12.86
C GLU A 125 -16.45 -6.21 13.53
N ASN A 126 -16.39 -6.29 14.86
CA ASN A 126 -16.44 -7.58 15.60
C ASN A 126 -17.70 -8.41 15.28
N VAL A 127 -18.84 -7.75 15.10
CA VAL A 127 -20.12 -8.40 14.78
C VAL A 127 -20.16 -8.84 13.33
N GLU A 128 -19.58 -8.08 12.41
CA GLU A 128 -19.41 -8.47 11.00
C GLU A 128 -18.46 -9.65 10.86
N SER A 129 -17.28 -9.61 11.49
CA SER A 129 -16.30 -10.71 11.49
C SER A 129 -16.89 -12.00 12.04
N GLY A 130 -17.71 -11.91 13.10
CA GLY A 130 -18.43 -13.07 13.62
C GLY A 130 -19.40 -13.74 12.63
N ARG A 131 -19.81 -13.06 11.55
CA ARG A 131 -20.64 -13.63 10.48
C ARG A 131 -19.82 -14.37 9.43
N TYR A 132 -18.83 -13.71 8.83
CA TYR A 132 -18.08 -14.27 7.69
C TYR A 132 -16.96 -15.25 8.12
N LEU A 133 -16.37 -15.08 9.31
CA LEU A 133 -15.43 -16.08 9.84
C LEU A 133 -16.16 -17.37 10.29
N GLY A 134 -17.45 -17.26 10.62
CA GLY A 134 -18.27 -18.42 10.98
C GLY A 134 -18.70 -19.28 9.79
N SER A 135 -18.57 -18.77 8.56
CA SER A 135 -19.09 -19.41 7.33
C SER A 135 -18.03 -20.16 6.50
N GLY A 136 -16.84 -20.40 7.05
CA GLY A 136 -15.80 -21.20 6.39
C GLY A 136 -14.60 -20.41 5.87
N LEU A 137 -14.58 -19.07 6.03
CA LEU A 137 -13.38 -18.28 5.78
C LEU A 137 -12.26 -18.71 6.75
N ASN A 138 -11.13 -19.15 6.22
CA ASN A 138 -9.96 -19.48 7.03
C ASN A 138 -9.38 -18.21 7.66
N ILE A 139 -9.00 -18.27 8.93
CA ILE A 139 -8.35 -17.19 9.69
C ILE A 139 -7.17 -16.59 8.92
N PHE A 140 -6.39 -17.41 8.20
CA PHE A 140 -5.28 -16.91 7.38
C PHE A 140 -5.70 -16.07 6.18
N GLY A 141 -6.86 -16.35 5.57
CA GLY A 141 -7.44 -15.50 4.53
C GLY A 141 -7.85 -14.13 5.09
N GLU A 142 -8.34 -14.09 6.33
CA GLU A 142 -8.62 -12.81 7.00
C GLU A 142 -7.35 -12.06 7.39
N MET A 143 -6.30 -12.75 7.81
CA MET A 143 -5.00 -12.12 8.11
C MET A 143 -4.43 -11.39 6.89
N HIS A 144 -4.63 -11.92 5.68
CA HIS A 144 -4.27 -11.23 4.45
C HIS A 144 -4.99 -9.88 4.32
N ARG A 145 -6.32 -9.86 4.45
CA ARG A 145 -7.14 -8.65 4.32
C ARG A 145 -6.79 -7.62 5.40
N ILE A 146 -6.53 -8.09 6.62
CA ILE A 146 -6.05 -7.26 7.74
C ILE A 146 -4.69 -6.63 7.40
N ALA A 147 -3.73 -7.42 6.89
CA ALA A 147 -2.43 -6.92 6.49
C ALA A 147 -2.56 -5.86 5.38
N GLN A 148 -3.39 -6.10 4.36
CA GLN A 148 -3.66 -5.12 3.30
C GLN A 148 -4.26 -3.82 3.82
N ARG A 149 -5.11 -3.89 4.86
CA ARG A 149 -5.71 -2.70 5.48
C ARG A 149 -4.72 -1.92 6.35
N GLN A 150 -3.82 -2.59 7.05
CA GLN A 150 -3.05 -1.98 8.15
C GLN A 150 -1.60 -1.66 7.81
N PHE A 151 -0.90 -2.52 7.06
CA PHE A 151 0.55 -2.45 7.00
C PHE A 151 1.04 -1.19 6.30
N HIS A 152 0.38 -0.72 5.25
CA HIS A 152 0.77 0.54 4.60
C HIS A 152 0.73 1.74 5.56
N TRP A 153 -0.19 1.77 6.53
CA TRP A 153 -0.23 2.80 7.57
C TRP A 153 0.88 2.65 8.62
N GLN A 154 1.32 1.41 8.88
CA GLN A 154 2.37 1.13 9.85
C GLN A 154 3.76 1.48 9.31
N HIS A 155 4.01 1.23 8.03
CA HIS A 155 5.24 1.64 7.35
C HIS A 155 5.24 3.15 7.05
N GLY A 156 4.05 3.71 6.84
CA GLY A 156 3.85 5.10 6.47
C GLY A 156 4.25 5.39 5.02
N TYR A 157 3.90 6.60 4.56
CA TYR A 157 4.15 7.03 3.18
C TYR A 157 5.32 8.01 3.05
N LEU A 158 5.75 8.61 4.17
CA LEU A 158 6.93 9.48 4.23
C LEU A 158 8.19 8.65 4.52
N ASN A 159 8.68 7.95 3.52
CA ASN A 159 10.00 7.33 3.57
C ASN A 159 10.66 7.40 2.18
N MET A 160 12.00 7.51 2.16
CA MET A 160 12.73 7.73 0.91
C MET A 160 12.53 6.61 -0.11
N PRO A 161 12.62 5.31 0.27
CA PRO A 161 12.41 4.23 -0.69
C PRO A 161 11.03 4.30 -1.35
N ASN A 162 9.98 4.56 -0.57
CA ASN A 162 8.62 4.68 -1.09
C ASN A 162 8.44 5.87 -2.04
N LEU A 163 8.96 7.05 -1.68
CA LEU A 163 8.89 8.22 -2.55
C LEU A 163 9.68 8.00 -3.85
N TYR A 164 10.97 7.65 -3.74
CA TYR A 164 11.84 7.44 -4.89
C TYR A 164 11.26 6.40 -5.84
N ARG A 165 10.91 5.21 -5.33
CA ARG A 165 10.45 4.08 -6.15
C ARG A 165 9.27 4.45 -7.05
N TYR A 166 8.21 5.05 -6.50
CA TYR A 166 7.02 5.36 -7.29
C TYR A 166 7.24 6.50 -8.29
N ILE A 167 8.09 7.47 -7.94
CA ILE A 167 8.42 8.57 -8.84
C ILE A 167 9.41 8.11 -9.92
N TYR A 168 10.34 7.22 -9.59
CA TYR A 168 11.23 6.60 -10.56
C TYR A 168 10.42 5.81 -11.61
N ILE A 169 9.47 4.98 -11.16
CA ILE A 169 8.65 4.13 -12.03
C ILE A 169 7.67 4.95 -12.90
N TYR A 170 6.92 5.88 -12.30
CA TYR A 170 5.81 6.58 -12.98
C TYR A 170 6.13 8.02 -13.38
N GLY A 171 7.09 8.66 -12.72
CA GLY A 171 7.41 10.09 -12.83
C GLY A 171 8.19 10.50 -14.07
N GLN A 172 8.50 9.57 -14.98
CA GLN A 172 9.40 9.80 -16.11
C GLN A 172 8.86 9.18 -17.42
N GLY A 173 9.49 9.53 -18.54
CA GLY A 173 9.22 8.96 -19.87
C GLY A 173 7.76 9.09 -20.34
N LYS A 174 7.23 8.03 -20.95
CA LYS A 174 5.85 8.01 -21.48
C LYS A 174 4.81 8.12 -20.37
N CYS A 175 5.09 7.59 -19.17
CA CYS A 175 4.19 7.74 -18.03
C CYS A 175 4.01 9.22 -17.65
N ALA A 176 5.12 9.97 -17.55
CA ALA A 176 5.08 11.40 -17.27
C ALA A 176 4.44 12.22 -18.40
N GLN A 177 4.72 11.87 -19.66
CA GLN A 177 4.09 12.52 -20.82
C GLN A 177 2.58 12.33 -20.79
N PHE A 178 2.10 11.10 -20.57
CA PHE A 178 0.68 10.79 -20.48
C PHE A 178 0.00 11.56 -19.34
N PHE A 179 0.62 11.61 -18.16
CA PHE A 179 0.10 12.37 -17.02
C PHE A 179 -0.03 13.87 -17.36
N ASN A 180 1.02 14.45 -17.96
CA ASN A 180 1.01 15.86 -18.34
C ASN A 180 -0.03 16.15 -19.43
N GLU A 181 -0.22 15.27 -20.41
CA GLU A 181 -1.27 15.40 -21.42
C GLU A 181 -2.68 15.30 -20.81
N ALA A 182 -2.88 14.40 -19.84
CA ALA A 182 -4.17 14.18 -19.21
C ALA A 182 -4.58 15.32 -18.27
N TYR A 183 -3.63 15.92 -17.55
CA TYR A 183 -3.93 16.87 -16.47
C TYR A 183 -3.35 18.27 -16.65
N GLY A 184 -2.52 18.47 -17.66
CA GLY A 184 -1.89 19.75 -17.98
C GLY A 184 -0.87 20.23 -16.93
N VAL A 185 -0.40 19.34 -16.06
CA VAL A 185 0.61 19.63 -15.02
C VAL A 185 1.63 18.49 -15.00
N SER A 186 2.92 18.83 -14.81
CA SER A 186 3.97 17.82 -14.73
C SER A 186 3.86 17.00 -13.45
N ILE A 187 4.39 15.77 -13.45
CA ILE A 187 4.47 14.96 -12.22
C ILE A 187 5.33 15.67 -11.17
N ASN A 188 6.40 16.36 -11.57
CA ASN A 188 7.25 17.11 -10.64
C ASN A 188 6.48 18.23 -9.94
N ASP A 189 5.70 19.04 -10.66
CA ASP A 189 4.89 20.08 -10.05
C ASP A 189 3.78 19.50 -9.18
N PHE A 190 3.19 18.37 -9.60
CA PHE A 190 2.19 17.65 -8.83
C PHE A 190 2.73 17.11 -7.50
N THR A 191 3.89 16.45 -7.52
CA THR A 191 4.54 15.91 -6.32
C THR A 191 5.03 17.03 -5.41
N TYR A 192 5.59 18.11 -5.98
CA TYR A 192 6.07 19.24 -5.20
C TYR A 192 4.93 19.97 -4.48
N ALA A 193 3.89 20.35 -5.22
CA ALA A 193 2.72 21.01 -4.63
C ALA A 193 2.04 20.13 -3.58
N GLY A 194 1.92 18.82 -3.84
CA GLY A 194 1.43 17.86 -2.85
C GLY A 194 2.29 17.79 -1.59
N PHE A 195 3.62 17.74 -1.73
CA PHE A 195 4.52 17.73 -0.59
C PHE A 195 4.42 19.03 0.23
N ALA A 196 4.33 20.19 -0.44
CA ALA A 196 4.12 21.48 0.22
C ALA A 196 2.79 21.53 0.98
N MET A 197 1.71 21.00 0.38
CA MET A 197 0.41 20.88 1.05
C MET A 197 0.48 19.96 2.26
N TYR A 198 1.16 18.82 2.17
CA TYR A 198 1.42 17.94 3.31
C TYR A 198 2.16 18.67 4.43
N ALA A 199 3.24 19.38 4.09
CA ALA A 199 4.07 20.09 5.06
C ALA A 199 3.30 21.17 5.85
N ALA A 200 2.29 21.82 5.26
CA ALA A 200 1.38 22.69 6.02
C ALA A 200 0.26 21.93 6.73
N ALA A 201 -0.30 20.91 6.09
CA ALA A 201 -1.40 20.10 6.62
C ALA A 201 -1.05 19.43 7.96
N VAL A 202 0.23 19.11 8.19
CA VAL A 202 0.65 18.57 9.48
C VAL A 202 0.60 19.62 10.61
N ARG A 203 0.58 20.92 10.28
CA ARG A 203 0.59 22.05 11.24
C ARG A 203 -0.80 22.64 11.47
N THR A 204 -1.64 22.68 10.44
CA THR A 204 -3.01 23.24 10.50
C THR A 204 -3.98 22.34 9.74
N PRO A 205 -5.21 22.13 10.24
CA PRO A 205 -6.20 21.36 9.51
C PRO A 205 -6.66 22.08 8.24
N TRP A 206 -6.87 23.40 8.29
CA TRP A 206 -7.40 24.17 7.16
C TRP A 206 -6.28 24.82 6.37
N LEU A 207 -6.27 24.53 5.07
CA LEU A 207 -5.41 25.12 4.07
C LEU A 207 -6.22 26.11 3.24
N ARG A 208 -5.56 27.15 2.75
CA ARG A 208 -6.13 28.13 1.80
C ARG A 208 -5.48 27.95 0.44
N GLN A 209 -6.24 28.20 -0.63
CA GLN A 209 -5.75 28.19 -2.01
C GLN A 209 -4.65 29.21 -2.25
N GLU A 210 -4.69 30.36 -1.54
CA GLU A 210 -3.60 31.37 -1.49
C GLU A 210 -2.31 30.84 -0.86
N PHE A 211 -2.15 29.52 -0.81
CA PHE A 211 -0.92 28.86 -0.47
C PHE A 211 0.20 29.52 -1.27
N ALA A 212 1.09 30.21 -0.56
CA ALA A 212 2.21 30.92 -1.14
C ALA A 212 3.23 29.89 -1.59
N VAL A 213 2.96 29.28 -2.75
CA VAL A 213 3.93 28.49 -3.53
C VAL A 213 4.87 29.44 -4.28
N SER A 214 4.67 30.76 -4.12
CA SER A 214 5.55 31.85 -4.52
C SER A 214 6.89 31.74 -3.79
N GLY A 215 7.78 30.95 -4.37
CA GLY A 215 9.07 30.55 -3.79
C GLY A 215 9.52 29.18 -4.30
N LEU A 216 8.56 28.34 -4.73
CA LEU A 216 8.78 26.98 -5.19
C LEU A 216 8.81 26.87 -6.73
N GLY A 217 8.78 27.99 -7.47
CA GLY A 217 8.81 27.99 -8.94
C GLY A 217 7.53 27.49 -9.64
N ILE A 218 6.49 27.08 -8.90
CA ILE A 218 5.21 26.62 -9.45
C ILE A 218 4.28 27.81 -9.74
N THR A 219 3.65 27.83 -10.92
CA THR A 219 2.71 28.90 -11.25
C THR A 219 1.39 28.73 -10.49
N PRO A 220 0.66 29.83 -10.17
CA PRO A 220 -0.67 29.73 -9.57
C PRO A 220 -1.65 28.88 -10.39
N GLY A 221 -1.49 28.87 -11.72
CA GLY A 221 -2.30 28.05 -12.62
C GLY A 221 -2.05 26.55 -12.44
N ASP A 222 -0.80 26.15 -12.22
CA ASP A 222 -0.45 24.74 -12.00
C ASP A 222 -0.89 24.27 -10.62
N VAL A 223 -0.76 25.11 -9.59
CA VAL A 223 -1.32 24.83 -8.26
C VAL A 223 -2.82 24.57 -8.35
N GLN A 224 -3.56 25.35 -9.14
CA GLN A 224 -4.98 25.11 -9.36
C GLN A 224 -5.25 23.74 -10.01
N LYS A 225 -4.45 23.34 -11.00
CA LYS A 225 -4.59 22.01 -11.63
C LYS A 225 -4.34 20.90 -10.62
N VAL A 226 -3.31 21.02 -9.78
CA VAL A 226 -3.04 20.06 -8.70
C VAL A 226 -4.20 19.99 -7.71
N LEU A 227 -4.74 21.14 -7.29
CA LEU A 227 -5.88 21.19 -6.37
C LEU A 227 -7.12 20.51 -6.96
N ASN A 228 -7.36 20.67 -8.27
CA ASN A 228 -8.46 19.98 -8.96
C ASN A 228 -8.31 18.45 -8.95
N LEU A 229 -7.07 17.94 -8.93
CA LEU A 229 -6.81 16.49 -8.81
C LEU A 229 -6.94 15.99 -7.38
N MET A 230 -6.64 16.81 -6.38
CA MET A 230 -6.56 16.38 -4.99
C MET A 230 -7.82 16.64 -4.17
N THR A 231 -8.69 17.55 -4.62
CA THR A 231 -9.77 18.09 -3.79
C THR A 231 -11.15 17.78 -4.34
N LEU A 232 -12.05 17.37 -3.47
CA LEU A 232 -13.50 17.34 -3.73
C LEU A 232 -14.22 18.27 -2.77
N SER A 233 -15.33 18.87 -3.21
CA SER A 233 -16.29 19.42 -2.24
C SER A 233 -16.88 18.29 -1.39
N LEU A 234 -17.36 18.61 -0.19
CA LEU A 234 -17.98 17.61 0.69
C LEU A 234 -19.11 16.83 0.01
N GLU A 235 -19.96 17.51 -0.77
CA GLU A 235 -21.07 16.86 -1.46
C GLU A 235 -20.61 15.96 -2.61
N GLN A 236 -19.57 16.36 -3.34
CA GLN A 236 -18.91 15.49 -4.33
C GLN A 236 -18.28 14.27 -3.64
N ALA A 237 -17.56 14.45 -2.53
CA ALA A 237 -16.98 13.34 -1.78
C ALA A 237 -18.05 12.33 -1.33
N LYS A 238 -19.20 12.80 -0.83
CA LYS A 238 -20.35 11.93 -0.49
C LYS A 238 -20.94 11.20 -1.70
N ALA A 239 -21.02 11.86 -2.86
CA ALA A 239 -21.53 11.25 -4.08
C ALA A 239 -20.57 10.18 -4.62
N GLU A 240 -19.29 10.51 -4.76
CA GLU A 240 -18.24 9.62 -5.25
C GLU A 240 -18.02 8.42 -4.33
N GLU A 241 -18.03 8.61 -3.01
CA GLU A 241 -17.91 7.51 -2.04
C GLU A 241 -19.07 6.50 -2.16
N ARG A 242 -20.30 6.99 -2.40
CA ARG A 242 -21.46 6.13 -2.65
C ARG A 242 -21.33 5.35 -3.95
N LEU A 243 -20.86 5.98 -5.03
CA LEU A 243 -20.63 5.33 -6.31
C LEU A 243 -19.56 4.25 -6.19
N LEU A 244 -18.44 4.57 -5.57
CA LEU A 244 -17.32 3.66 -5.33
C LEU A 244 -17.75 2.45 -4.50
N THR A 245 -18.45 2.68 -3.39
CA THR A 245 -18.99 1.61 -2.54
C THR A 245 -19.99 0.73 -3.30
N HIS A 246 -20.87 1.34 -4.11
CA HIS A 246 -21.84 0.59 -4.91
C HIS A 246 -21.18 -0.27 -5.98
N GLU A 247 -20.21 0.28 -6.71
CA GLU A 247 -19.45 -0.44 -7.74
C GLU A 247 -18.72 -1.64 -7.15
N ILE A 248 -18.00 -1.43 -6.04
CA ILE A 248 -17.26 -2.49 -5.36
C ILE A 248 -18.18 -3.58 -4.83
N ASN A 249 -19.30 -3.23 -4.19
CA ASN A 249 -20.27 -4.23 -3.74
C ASN A 249 -20.89 -5.01 -4.91
N ARG A 250 -21.11 -4.36 -6.06
CA ARG A 250 -21.59 -5.03 -7.29
C ARG A 250 -20.56 -6.02 -7.83
N LEU A 251 -19.28 -5.64 -7.86
CA LEU A 251 -18.20 -6.52 -8.30
C LEU A 251 -17.95 -7.69 -7.34
N HIS A 252 -18.04 -7.43 -6.02
CA HIS A 252 -17.90 -8.45 -4.99
C HIS A 252 -19.11 -9.41 -4.92
N GLY A 253 -20.29 -8.97 -5.37
CA GLY A 253 -21.53 -9.76 -5.33
C GLY A 253 -22.27 -9.73 -3.99
N ALA A 254 -21.72 -9.07 -2.97
CA ALA A 254 -22.32 -8.85 -1.66
C ALA A 254 -21.74 -7.59 -1.00
N PRO A 255 -22.43 -7.00 0.01
CA PRO A 255 -21.85 -5.91 0.80
C PRO A 255 -20.52 -6.32 1.42
N ILE A 256 -19.47 -5.56 1.15
CA ILE A 256 -18.16 -5.74 1.78
C ILE A 256 -18.23 -5.30 3.25
N PRO A 257 -17.52 -6.00 4.16
CA PRO A 257 -17.45 -5.59 5.56
C PRO A 257 -16.98 -4.13 5.74
N THR A 258 -17.50 -3.47 6.77
CA THR A 258 -17.20 -2.07 7.12
C THR A 258 -15.69 -1.82 7.21
N ALA A 259 -14.95 -2.78 7.76
CA ALA A 259 -13.50 -2.72 7.89
C ALA A 259 -12.76 -2.50 6.55
N PHE A 260 -13.30 -3.01 5.44
CA PHE A 260 -12.58 -3.09 4.18
C PHE A 260 -13.07 -2.13 3.13
N MET A 261 -14.17 -1.39 3.35
CA MET A 261 -14.73 -0.49 2.34
C MET A 261 -13.67 0.44 1.70
N PRO A 262 -13.78 0.70 0.39
CA PRO A 262 -12.85 1.58 -0.30
C PRO A 262 -12.98 3.02 0.21
N SER A 263 -11.96 3.85 0.04
CA SER A 263 -12.02 5.27 0.38
C SER A 263 -11.74 6.15 -0.83
N ILE A 264 -12.66 7.10 -1.12
CA ILE A 264 -12.44 8.13 -2.14
C ILE A 264 -11.26 9.04 -1.79
N LEU A 265 -10.93 9.17 -0.50
CA LEU A 265 -9.84 10.02 -0.03
C LEU A 265 -8.45 9.50 -0.42
N ARG A 266 -8.37 8.25 -0.87
CA ARG A 266 -7.15 7.72 -1.50
C ARG A 266 -6.88 8.34 -2.89
N ARG A 267 -7.93 8.82 -3.57
CA ARG A 267 -7.83 9.52 -4.87
C ARG A 267 -7.85 11.03 -4.71
N HIS A 268 -8.65 11.52 -3.77
CA HIS A 268 -8.82 12.94 -3.49
C HIS A 268 -8.65 13.21 -1.99
N PRO A 269 -7.40 13.35 -1.50
CA PRO A 269 -7.13 13.44 -0.06
C PRO A 269 -7.65 14.71 0.61
N LEU A 270 -8.09 15.71 -0.16
CA LEU A 270 -8.55 17.01 0.33
C LEU A 270 -10.07 17.14 0.21
N ILE A 271 -10.71 17.66 1.26
CA ILE A 271 -12.13 18.01 1.26
C ILE A 271 -12.27 19.52 1.41
N SER A 272 -12.97 20.15 0.48
CA SER A 272 -13.43 21.53 0.61
C SER A 272 -14.83 21.58 1.23
N LEU A 273 -15.02 22.53 2.14
CA LEU A 273 -16.34 22.89 2.66
C LEU A 273 -16.88 24.19 2.07
N THR A 274 -16.08 24.88 1.26
CA THR A 274 -16.49 26.14 0.63
C THR A 274 -16.87 25.88 -0.83
N PRO A 275 -17.96 26.47 -1.35
CA PRO A 275 -18.38 26.27 -2.73
C PRO A 275 -17.34 26.73 -3.76
N ASP A 276 -16.50 27.70 -3.40
CA ASP A 276 -15.44 28.27 -4.22
C ASP A 276 -14.14 27.45 -4.18
N MET A 277 -14.08 26.37 -3.37
CA MET A 277 -12.91 25.50 -3.22
C MET A 277 -11.64 26.21 -2.73
N THR A 278 -11.77 27.39 -2.12
CA THR A 278 -10.64 28.20 -1.65
C THR A 278 -10.10 27.73 -0.30
N THR A 279 -10.89 26.98 0.47
CA THR A 279 -10.51 26.46 1.79
C THR A 279 -10.79 24.97 1.87
N PHE A 280 -9.75 24.18 2.11
CA PHE A 280 -9.81 22.72 2.10
C PHE A 280 -8.99 22.14 3.26
N MET A 281 -9.25 20.88 3.59
CA MET A 281 -8.47 20.16 4.59
C MET A 281 -8.23 18.70 4.19
N PRO A 282 -7.06 18.14 4.51
CA PRO A 282 -6.84 16.70 4.53
C PRO A 282 -7.20 16.12 5.91
N PRO A 283 -8.27 15.31 6.06
CA PRO A 283 -8.59 14.72 7.36
C PRO A 283 -7.48 13.82 7.92
N ILE A 284 -6.74 13.15 7.03
CA ILE A 284 -5.52 12.40 7.35
C ILE A 284 -4.42 12.91 6.41
N PRO A 285 -3.52 13.81 6.86
CA PRO A 285 -2.50 14.45 6.02
C PRO A 285 -1.67 13.46 5.19
N GLU A 286 -1.38 12.28 5.74
CA GLU A 286 -0.56 11.27 5.09
C GLU A 286 -1.16 10.71 3.77
N LEU A 287 -2.48 10.83 3.57
CA LEU A 287 -3.10 10.47 2.29
C LEU A 287 -2.62 11.34 1.13
N ILE A 288 -2.13 12.56 1.40
CA ILE A 288 -1.49 13.40 0.38
C ILE A 288 -0.23 12.72 -0.14
N LEU A 289 0.63 12.22 0.76
CA LEU A 289 1.87 11.54 0.38
C LEU A 289 1.60 10.26 -0.39
N MET A 290 0.59 9.50 0.04
CA MET A 290 0.15 8.32 -0.70
C MET A 290 -0.33 8.69 -2.11
N ARG A 291 -1.13 9.76 -2.24
CA ARG A 291 -1.67 10.23 -3.52
C ARG A 291 -0.59 10.65 -4.52
N ILE A 292 0.48 11.31 -4.05
CA ILE A 292 1.60 11.76 -4.89
C ILE A 292 2.69 10.71 -5.14
N SER A 293 2.62 9.56 -4.45
CA SER A 293 3.55 8.45 -4.63
C SER A 293 2.84 7.27 -5.30
N SER A 294 2.45 6.25 -4.52
CA SER A 294 1.78 5.05 -5.00
C SER A 294 0.47 5.34 -5.75
N GLY A 295 -0.19 6.46 -5.44
CA GLY A 295 -1.42 6.92 -6.09
C GLY A 295 -1.25 7.27 -7.57
N LEU A 296 -0.04 7.61 -8.03
CA LEU A 296 0.26 7.89 -9.44
C LEU A 296 -0.11 6.74 -10.38
N TYR A 297 -0.09 5.49 -9.87
CA TYR A 297 -0.53 4.32 -10.64
C TYR A 297 -1.92 4.48 -11.26
N TYR A 298 -2.86 5.08 -10.52
CA TYR A 298 -4.24 5.25 -10.99
C TYR A 298 -4.36 6.28 -12.11
N ASP A 299 -3.39 7.19 -12.22
CA ASP A 299 -3.32 8.18 -13.28
C ASP A 299 -2.66 7.62 -14.55
N VAL A 300 -1.79 6.62 -14.40
CA VAL A 300 -1.05 6.00 -15.51
C VAL A 300 -1.79 4.82 -16.13
N ILE A 301 -2.53 4.02 -15.34
CA ILE A 301 -3.22 2.82 -15.84
C ILE A 301 -4.16 3.05 -17.03
N PRO A 302 -4.85 4.20 -17.20
CA PRO A 302 -5.70 4.43 -18.37
C PRO A 302 -4.94 4.44 -19.70
N GLY A 303 -3.62 4.68 -19.70
CA GLY A 303 -2.78 4.68 -20.90
C GLY A 303 -2.42 3.29 -21.45
N LYS A 304 -2.95 2.22 -20.85
CA LYS A 304 -2.90 0.82 -21.35
C LYS A 304 -1.48 0.25 -21.45
N GLN A 305 -1.32 -0.79 -22.28
CA GLN A 305 -0.14 -1.66 -22.33
C GLN A 305 1.21 -0.93 -22.54
N PRO A 306 1.34 0.10 -23.38
CA PRO A 306 2.63 0.76 -23.58
C PRO A 306 3.20 1.39 -22.30
N LEU A 307 2.33 1.98 -21.46
CA LEU A 307 2.75 2.57 -20.18
C LEU A 307 3.03 1.49 -19.14
N LEU A 308 2.25 0.41 -19.12
CA LEU A 308 2.49 -0.73 -18.24
C LEU A 308 3.83 -1.40 -18.56
N ASN A 309 4.18 -1.56 -19.84
CA ASN A 309 5.48 -2.12 -20.23
C ASN A 309 6.63 -1.24 -19.76
N GLU A 310 6.52 0.08 -19.90
CA GLU A 310 7.54 1.02 -19.42
C GLU A 310 7.67 1.00 -17.89
N ALA A 311 6.54 0.93 -17.17
CA ALA A 311 6.55 0.81 -15.71
C ALA A 311 7.16 -0.52 -15.24
N ASN A 312 6.90 -1.63 -15.95
CA ASN A 312 7.52 -2.93 -15.67
C ASN A 312 9.04 -2.86 -15.86
N ASP A 313 9.50 -2.38 -17.01
CA ASP A 313 10.92 -2.23 -17.33
C ASP A 313 11.66 -1.37 -16.28
N ARG A 314 11.06 -0.27 -15.84
CA ARG A 314 11.63 0.54 -14.75
C ARG A 314 11.65 -0.16 -13.41
N PHE A 315 10.64 -0.97 -13.10
CA PHE A 315 10.63 -1.74 -11.86
C PHE A 315 11.72 -2.82 -11.87
N GLU A 316 11.94 -3.49 -13.00
CA GLU A 316 13.06 -4.41 -13.19
C GLU A 316 14.41 -3.70 -13.02
N GLN A 317 14.57 -2.53 -13.65
CA GLN A 317 15.77 -1.70 -13.50
C GLN A 317 15.98 -1.27 -12.04
N TYR A 318 14.92 -0.88 -11.33
CA TYR A 318 15.00 -0.51 -9.92
C TYR A 318 15.50 -1.68 -9.05
N CYS A 319 14.97 -2.89 -9.26
CA CYS A 319 15.41 -4.08 -8.53
C CYS A 319 16.87 -4.43 -8.84
N HIS A 320 17.29 -4.31 -10.10
CA HIS A 320 18.68 -4.49 -10.52
C HIS A 320 19.60 -3.52 -9.77
N ASP A 321 19.35 -2.23 -9.90
CA ASP A 321 20.21 -1.18 -9.34
C ASP A 321 20.25 -1.26 -7.80
N LEU A 322 19.14 -1.65 -7.17
CA LEU A 322 19.08 -1.74 -5.70
C LEU A 322 19.99 -2.84 -5.17
N ILE A 323 20.05 -3.98 -5.85
CA ILE A 323 20.91 -5.09 -5.46
C ILE A 323 22.37 -4.74 -5.76
N ASP A 324 22.64 -4.17 -6.93
CA ASP A 324 24.00 -3.76 -7.37
C ASP A 324 24.62 -2.74 -6.39
N GLU A 325 23.84 -1.76 -5.94
CA GLU A 325 24.35 -0.68 -5.07
C GLU A 325 24.49 -1.09 -3.59
N LEU A 326 23.66 -2.02 -3.10
CA LEU A 326 23.63 -2.40 -1.67
C LEU A 326 24.39 -3.70 -1.35
N THR A 327 24.91 -4.38 -2.37
CA THR A 327 25.64 -5.65 -2.20
C THR A 327 26.92 -5.64 -3.02
N ASP A 328 27.79 -6.62 -2.78
CA ASP A 328 28.99 -6.86 -3.58
C ASP A 328 28.78 -7.90 -4.69
N PHE A 329 27.53 -8.23 -5.00
CA PHE A 329 27.20 -9.10 -6.12
C PHE A 329 27.38 -8.39 -7.46
N VAL A 330 27.57 -9.17 -8.52
CA VAL A 330 27.45 -8.66 -9.90
C VAL A 330 26.02 -8.93 -10.38
N THR A 331 25.29 -7.89 -10.77
CA THR A 331 23.94 -8.03 -11.33
C THR A 331 23.91 -7.87 -12.84
N ARG A 332 22.99 -8.59 -13.50
CA ARG A 332 22.72 -8.50 -14.93
C ARG A 332 21.22 -8.41 -15.17
N ARG A 333 20.81 -7.61 -16.15
CA ARG A 333 19.42 -7.56 -16.63
C ARG A 333 19.10 -8.73 -17.57
N SER A 334 17.80 -8.89 -17.85
CA SER A 334 17.29 -9.89 -18.78
C SER A 334 17.98 -9.83 -20.15
N HIS A 335 18.22 -11.00 -20.73
CA HIS A 335 18.75 -11.15 -22.08
C HIS A 335 18.07 -12.34 -22.78
N CYS A 336 18.07 -12.30 -24.12
CA CYS A 336 17.53 -13.41 -24.91
C CYS A 336 18.56 -14.53 -25.06
N TYR A 337 18.13 -15.78 -24.94
CA TYR A 337 18.93 -16.99 -25.17
C TYR A 337 18.16 -18.03 -26.00
N GLY A 338 18.82 -19.14 -26.32
CA GLY A 338 18.25 -20.22 -27.12
C GLY A 338 18.47 -20.09 -28.64
N PRO A 339 18.02 -21.09 -29.42
CA PRO A 339 18.24 -21.13 -30.86
C PRO A 339 17.41 -20.07 -31.59
N LYS A 340 17.85 -19.67 -32.80
CA LYS A 340 17.25 -18.60 -33.63
C LYS A 340 15.76 -18.78 -33.96
N GLY A 341 15.19 -19.97 -33.80
CA GLY A 341 13.77 -20.28 -34.00
C GLY A 341 12.95 -20.51 -32.71
N GLY A 342 13.58 -20.39 -31.54
CA GLY A 342 12.98 -20.61 -30.22
C GLY A 342 13.76 -19.80 -29.19
N GLN A 343 13.69 -18.47 -29.32
CA GLN A 343 14.31 -17.56 -28.37
C GLN A 343 13.45 -17.45 -27.11
N PHE A 344 14.12 -17.38 -25.98
CA PHE A 344 13.53 -17.19 -24.66
C PHE A 344 14.21 -16.00 -23.98
N ASP A 345 13.50 -15.35 -23.08
CA ASP A 345 14.07 -14.33 -22.21
C ASP A 345 14.53 -14.97 -20.90
N SER A 346 15.67 -14.53 -20.39
CA SER A 346 16.13 -14.87 -19.04
C SER A 346 15.24 -14.18 -18.01
N PRO A 347 15.31 -14.60 -16.74
CA PRO A 347 14.73 -13.83 -15.63
C PRO A 347 15.15 -12.36 -15.69
N ASP A 348 14.28 -11.50 -15.15
CA ASP A 348 14.39 -10.04 -15.23
C ASP A 348 15.70 -9.51 -14.64
N VAL A 349 16.15 -10.10 -13.53
CA VAL A 349 17.44 -9.80 -12.90
C VAL A 349 18.16 -11.11 -12.55
N LEU A 350 19.43 -11.20 -12.92
CA LEU A 350 20.33 -12.29 -12.57
C LEU A 350 21.43 -11.74 -11.65
N VAL A 351 21.62 -12.37 -10.50
CA VAL A 351 22.67 -12.04 -9.53
C VAL A 351 23.73 -13.13 -9.59
N THR A 352 24.99 -12.73 -9.75
CA THR A 352 26.12 -13.64 -9.98
C THR A 352 27.21 -13.51 -8.93
N GLU A 353 27.85 -14.65 -8.62
CA GLU A 353 29.04 -14.79 -7.79
C GLU A 353 30.00 -15.75 -8.53
N ASP A 354 31.26 -15.35 -8.71
CA ASP A 354 32.28 -16.15 -9.42
C ASP A 354 31.81 -16.67 -10.80
N ASP A 355 31.13 -15.81 -11.57
CA ASP A 355 30.51 -16.10 -12.89
C ASP A 355 29.34 -17.11 -12.87
N GLU A 356 28.89 -17.55 -11.69
CA GLU A 356 27.72 -18.40 -11.52
C GLU A 356 26.51 -17.59 -11.05
N VAL A 357 25.33 -17.87 -11.60
CA VAL A 357 24.06 -17.28 -11.15
C VAL A 357 23.68 -17.91 -9.81
N VAL A 358 23.64 -17.08 -8.77
CA VAL A 358 23.26 -17.46 -7.39
C VAL A 358 21.84 -17.02 -7.04
N ILE A 359 21.30 -15.99 -7.71
CA ILE A 359 19.90 -15.58 -7.55
C ILE A 359 19.31 -15.27 -8.93
N ALA A 360 18.16 -15.85 -9.23
CA ALA A 360 17.39 -15.54 -10.43
C ALA A 360 16.07 -14.88 -10.01
N ILE A 361 15.81 -13.68 -10.52
CA ILE A 361 14.71 -12.84 -10.05
C ILE A 361 13.76 -12.53 -11.20
N GLU A 362 12.47 -12.80 -10.96
CA GLU A 362 11.38 -12.32 -11.81
C GLU A 362 10.64 -11.18 -11.09
N CYS A 363 10.49 -10.05 -11.75
CA CYS A 363 9.83 -8.85 -11.24
C CYS A 363 8.36 -8.78 -11.70
N LYS A 364 7.49 -8.28 -10.82
CA LYS A 364 6.07 -8.03 -11.12
C LYS A 364 5.64 -6.67 -10.58
N ALA A 365 5.51 -5.69 -11.47
CA ALA A 365 5.10 -4.32 -11.12
C ALA A 365 3.58 -4.11 -11.06
N THR A 366 2.78 -5.16 -11.24
CA THR A 366 1.32 -5.07 -11.19
C THR A 366 0.85 -4.75 -9.77
N ARG A 367 -0.04 -3.76 -9.60
CA ARG A 367 -0.72 -3.52 -8.32
C ARG A 367 -1.95 -4.41 -8.17
N LEU A 368 -2.23 -4.82 -6.93
CA LEU A 368 -3.45 -5.57 -6.62
C LEU A 368 -4.69 -4.72 -6.90
N THR A 369 -5.69 -5.29 -7.58
CA THR A 369 -7.03 -4.68 -7.57
C THR A 369 -7.62 -4.75 -6.18
N TYR A 370 -8.65 -3.92 -5.96
CA TYR A 370 -9.33 -3.88 -4.68
C TYR A 370 -9.90 -5.25 -4.27
N LEU A 371 -10.51 -6.02 -5.19
CA LEU A 371 -11.00 -7.36 -4.89
C LEU A 371 -9.86 -8.34 -4.56
N ALA A 372 -8.69 -8.19 -5.21
CA ALA A 372 -7.53 -9.01 -4.92
C ALA A 372 -6.98 -8.75 -3.50
N GLN A 373 -7.25 -7.58 -2.92
CA GLN A 373 -6.86 -7.24 -1.54
C GLN A 373 -7.89 -7.68 -0.50
N PHE A 374 -9.19 -7.58 -0.81
CA PHE A 374 -10.25 -7.57 0.20
C PHE A 374 -11.39 -8.57 0.02
N ALA A 375 -11.42 -9.35 -1.07
CA ALA A 375 -12.39 -10.44 -1.22
C ALA A 375 -12.16 -11.56 -0.19
N GLU A 376 -13.21 -12.35 0.09
CA GLU A 376 -13.11 -13.53 0.96
C GLU A 376 -12.22 -14.62 0.35
N ASP A 377 -12.32 -14.83 -0.97
CA ASP A 377 -11.39 -15.65 -1.75
C ASP A 377 -10.72 -14.78 -2.83
N PRO A 378 -9.58 -14.13 -2.51
CA PRO A 378 -8.90 -13.27 -3.46
C PRO A 378 -8.43 -14.00 -4.73
N PHE A 379 -8.03 -15.27 -4.59
CA PHE A 379 -7.49 -16.03 -5.70
C PHE A 379 -8.58 -16.26 -6.76
N GLU A 380 -9.77 -16.70 -6.35
CA GLU A 380 -10.88 -16.91 -7.28
C GLU A 380 -11.45 -15.58 -7.78
N ALA A 381 -11.57 -14.57 -6.91
CA ALA A 381 -12.09 -13.26 -7.30
C ALA A 381 -11.23 -12.57 -8.38
N GLU A 382 -9.91 -12.76 -8.34
CA GLU A 382 -8.95 -12.08 -9.20
C GLU A 382 -7.89 -13.04 -9.78
N LYS A 383 -8.34 -14.22 -10.23
CA LYS A 383 -7.47 -15.29 -10.75
C LYS A 383 -6.46 -14.80 -11.76
N LYS A 384 -6.85 -13.90 -12.66
CA LYS A 384 -5.97 -13.34 -13.70
C LYS A 384 -4.72 -12.66 -13.12
N GLN A 385 -4.83 -11.96 -11.99
CA GLN A 385 -3.68 -11.29 -11.36
C GLN A 385 -2.77 -12.30 -10.68
N TYR A 386 -3.34 -13.21 -9.90
CA TYR A 386 -2.55 -14.22 -9.19
C TYR A 386 -1.87 -15.21 -10.14
N MET A 387 -2.46 -15.49 -11.31
CA MET A 387 -1.80 -16.26 -12.37
C MET A 387 -0.52 -15.60 -12.90
N GLN A 388 -0.34 -14.28 -12.77
CA GLN A 388 0.93 -13.64 -13.14
C GLN A 388 2.09 -14.06 -12.22
N LEU A 389 1.79 -14.35 -10.96
CA LEU A 389 2.77 -14.82 -9.97
C LEU A 389 3.12 -16.28 -10.24
N ALA A 390 2.12 -17.10 -10.56
CA ALA A 390 2.33 -18.50 -10.97
C ALA A 390 3.20 -18.57 -12.25
N ARG A 391 2.96 -17.67 -13.21
CA ARG A 391 3.79 -17.53 -14.42
C ARG A 391 5.23 -17.11 -14.09
N GLY A 392 5.43 -16.20 -13.14
CA GLY A 392 6.78 -15.83 -12.71
C GLY A 392 7.55 -16.99 -12.08
N ALA A 393 6.90 -17.77 -11.20
CA ALA A 393 7.48 -19.00 -10.66
C ALA A 393 7.82 -20.02 -11.77
N PHE A 394 6.89 -20.22 -12.70
CA PHE A 394 7.10 -21.08 -13.86
C PHE A 394 8.27 -20.61 -14.75
N GLN A 395 8.39 -19.31 -15.04
CA GLN A 395 9.49 -18.76 -15.84
C GLN A 395 10.86 -19.05 -15.21
N LEU A 396 10.97 -18.93 -13.88
CA LEU A 396 12.19 -19.25 -13.14
C LEU A 396 12.56 -20.73 -13.25
N TRP A 397 11.59 -21.63 -13.03
CA TRP A 397 11.82 -23.07 -13.17
C TRP A 397 12.17 -23.48 -14.61
N ARG A 398 11.51 -22.85 -15.59
CA ARG A 398 11.82 -23.04 -17.01
C ARG A 398 13.25 -22.61 -17.33
N TYR A 399 13.69 -21.46 -16.83
CA TYR A 399 15.07 -20.99 -16.98
C TYR A 399 16.08 -21.96 -16.35
N PHE A 400 15.78 -22.54 -15.18
CA PHE A 400 16.65 -23.55 -14.57
C PHE A 400 16.74 -24.83 -15.41
N SER A 401 15.60 -25.33 -15.90
CA SER A 401 15.57 -26.46 -16.85
C SER A 401 16.37 -26.16 -18.11
N HIS A 402 16.18 -24.97 -18.70
CA HIS A 402 16.89 -24.55 -19.90
C HIS A 402 18.40 -24.48 -19.69
N THR A 403 18.86 -23.98 -18.55
CA THR A 403 20.27 -23.92 -18.23
C THR A 403 20.87 -25.32 -18.04
N ARG A 404 20.20 -26.18 -17.27
CA ARG A 404 20.58 -27.60 -17.11
C ARG A 404 20.68 -28.34 -18.45
N ARG A 405 19.81 -28.01 -19.39
CA ARG A 405 19.76 -28.60 -20.75
C ARG A 405 20.72 -27.96 -21.74
N GLY A 406 21.47 -26.93 -21.34
CA GLY A 406 22.41 -26.22 -22.22
C GLY A 406 21.75 -25.33 -23.27
N LEU A 407 20.52 -24.86 -23.04
CA LEU A 407 19.84 -23.89 -23.90
C LEU A 407 20.25 -22.45 -23.57
N SER A 408 20.55 -22.16 -22.30
CA SER A 408 21.25 -20.94 -21.88
C SER A 408 22.75 -21.20 -21.76
N THR A 409 23.56 -20.16 -21.96
CA THR A 409 25.01 -20.17 -21.71
C THR A 409 25.38 -19.80 -20.28
N ASP A 410 24.42 -19.35 -19.47
CA ASP A 410 24.65 -19.06 -18.06
C ASP A 410 25.03 -20.35 -17.30
N VAL A 411 25.81 -20.19 -16.24
CA VAL A 411 26.12 -21.26 -15.28
C VAL A 411 25.31 -20.99 -14.03
N LEU A 412 24.59 -21.98 -13.52
CA LEU A 412 23.88 -21.88 -12.24
C LEU A 412 24.74 -22.44 -11.13
N ALA A 413 24.81 -21.71 -10.01
CA ALA A 413 25.31 -22.29 -8.78
C ALA A 413 24.41 -23.47 -8.35
N ASP A 414 25.02 -24.47 -7.69
CA ASP A 414 24.30 -25.62 -7.12
C ASP A 414 23.11 -25.15 -6.25
N GLU A 415 23.33 -24.06 -5.51
CA GLU A 415 22.40 -23.42 -4.58
C GLU A 415 21.84 -22.10 -5.13
N ALA A 416 21.59 -21.98 -6.43
CA ALA A 416 20.89 -20.81 -6.98
C ALA A 416 19.43 -20.71 -6.51
N TYR A 417 19.03 -19.50 -6.06
CA TYR A 417 17.74 -19.22 -5.43
C TYR A 417 16.80 -18.46 -6.38
N PRO A 418 15.62 -19.01 -6.72
CA PRO A 418 14.63 -18.30 -7.52
C PRO A 418 13.77 -17.38 -6.65
N MET A 419 13.61 -16.12 -7.07
CA MET A 419 12.81 -15.13 -6.35
C MET A 419 11.80 -14.45 -7.28
N VAL A 420 10.58 -14.25 -6.81
CA VAL A 420 9.60 -13.37 -7.45
C VAL A 420 9.48 -12.10 -6.61
N VAL A 421 9.91 -10.98 -7.18
CA VAL A 421 9.85 -9.66 -6.53
C VAL A 421 8.62 -8.90 -7.01
N THR A 422 7.79 -8.42 -6.07
CA THR A 422 6.53 -7.74 -6.40
C THR A 422 6.53 -6.28 -5.94
N LEU A 423 6.01 -5.37 -6.77
CA LEU A 423 5.91 -3.94 -6.40
C LEU A 423 4.91 -3.72 -5.25
N ASP A 424 3.82 -4.49 -5.25
CA ASP A 424 2.78 -4.49 -4.21
C ASP A 424 2.87 -5.76 -3.34
N SER A 425 2.18 -5.77 -2.20
CA SER A 425 2.31 -6.86 -1.21
C SER A 425 1.28 -7.98 -1.43
N PHE A 426 1.52 -8.89 -2.38
CA PHE A 426 0.56 -9.95 -2.77
C PHE A 426 0.31 -11.04 -1.72
N PHE A 427 1.26 -11.33 -0.82
CA PHE A 427 1.26 -12.59 -0.06
C PHE A 427 1.22 -12.43 1.46
N MET A 428 0.91 -11.24 1.97
CA MET A 428 1.03 -10.98 3.40
C MET A 428 0.18 -11.97 4.20
N MET A 429 0.86 -12.81 4.98
CA MET A 429 0.27 -13.76 5.94
C MET A 429 -0.73 -14.76 5.33
N SER A 430 -0.56 -15.17 4.07
CA SER A 430 -1.46 -16.13 3.39
C SER A 430 -0.74 -17.36 2.81
N PRO A 431 -0.51 -18.41 3.63
CA PRO A 431 0.07 -19.66 3.15
C PRO A 431 -0.79 -20.36 2.09
N GLN A 432 -2.12 -20.26 2.20
CA GLN A 432 -3.05 -20.91 1.28
C GLN A 432 -2.98 -20.29 -0.12
N LEU A 433 -2.93 -18.96 -0.20
CA LEU A 433 -2.77 -18.26 -1.48
C LEU A 433 -1.45 -18.63 -2.16
N SER A 434 -0.37 -18.70 -1.38
CA SER A 434 0.95 -19.15 -1.85
C SER A 434 0.89 -20.59 -2.37
N ALA A 435 0.18 -21.48 -1.69
CA ALA A 435 -0.01 -22.87 -2.13
C ALA A 435 -0.82 -22.96 -3.43
N SER A 436 -1.90 -22.19 -3.59
CA SER A 436 -2.69 -22.16 -4.83
C SER A 436 -1.86 -21.69 -6.02
N ILE A 437 -1.02 -20.67 -5.83
CA ILE A 437 -0.14 -20.13 -6.88
C ILE A 437 0.93 -21.15 -7.26
N LEU A 438 1.55 -21.82 -6.29
CA LEU A 438 2.50 -22.89 -6.56
C LEU A 438 1.85 -24.09 -7.25
N ALA A 439 0.59 -24.42 -6.94
CA ALA A 439 -0.14 -25.48 -7.62
C ALA A 439 -0.33 -25.16 -9.11
N GLU A 440 -0.72 -23.92 -9.43
CA GLU A 440 -0.85 -23.46 -10.82
C GLU A 440 0.52 -23.41 -11.54
N ALA A 441 1.57 -22.96 -10.86
CA ALA A 441 2.93 -22.99 -11.42
C ALA A 441 3.39 -24.43 -11.72
N ASN A 442 3.08 -25.39 -10.86
CA ASN A 442 3.36 -26.80 -11.10
C ASN A 442 2.59 -27.34 -12.30
N SER A 443 1.31 -27.00 -12.43
CA SER A 443 0.52 -27.39 -13.61
C SER A 443 1.15 -26.87 -14.90
N LEU A 444 1.59 -25.61 -14.93
CA LEU A 444 2.28 -25.04 -16.09
C LEU A 444 3.60 -25.77 -16.41
N ALA A 445 4.36 -26.15 -15.37
CA ALA A 445 5.60 -26.90 -15.54
C ALA A 445 5.38 -28.34 -16.00
N ASP A 446 4.31 -28.99 -15.52
CA ASP A 446 3.90 -30.33 -15.96
C ASP A 446 3.45 -30.31 -17.43
N ASP A 447 2.71 -29.27 -17.84
CA ASP A 447 2.26 -29.09 -19.22
C ASP A 447 3.42 -28.89 -20.21
N GLU A 448 4.52 -28.25 -19.79
CA GLU A 448 5.74 -28.09 -20.60
C GLU A 448 6.56 -29.39 -20.70
N GLY A 449 6.48 -30.27 -19.68
CA GLY A 449 7.00 -31.64 -19.72
C GLY A 449 8.52 -31.81 -19.56
N GLU A 450 9.32 -30.75 -19.71
CA GLU A 450 10.79 -30.80 -19.64
C GLU A 450 11.37 -30.20 -18.34
N ILE A 451 10.52 -29.72 -17.43
CA ILE A 451 10.90 -29.18 -16.12
C ILE A 451 10.85 -30.30 -15.06
N LEU A 452 12.03 -30.78 -14.67
CA LEU A 452 12.20 -31.84 -13.67
C LEU A 452 12.02 -31.31 -12.24
N SER A 453 11.90 -32.21 -11.27
CA SER A 453 11.76 -31.84 -9.85
C SER A 453 12.94 -31.01 -9.32
N GLU A 454 14.15 -31.24 -9.83
CA GLU A 454 15.35 -30.48 -9.46
C GLU A 454 15.36 -29.04 -10.00
N ASP A 455 14.64 -28.78 -11.10
CA ASP A 455 14.45 -27.45 -11.66
C ASP A 455 13.41 -26.64 -10.84
N ARG A 456 12.50 -27.34 -10.14
CA ARG A 456 11.42 -26.77 -9.33
C ARG A 456 11.89 -26.33 -7.94
N ARG A 457 12.96 -25.52 -7.90
CA ARG A 457 13.54 -24.98 -6.66
C ARG A 457 12.53 -24.09 -5.91
N HIS A 458 12.68 -23.98 -4.59
CA HIS A 458 11.76 -23.21 -3.75
C HIS A 458 11.72 -21.73 -4.15
N ILE A 459 10.55 -21.23 -4.55
CA ILE A 459 10.34 -19.83 -4.93
C ILE A 459 10.20 -18.94 -3.69
N ILE A 460 11.06 -17.94 -3.55
CA ILE A 460 10.89 -16.86 -2.58
C ILE A 460 10.00 -15.77 -3.17
N TYR A 461 8.83 -15.51 -2.58
CA TYR A 461 8.01 -14.35 -2.92
C TYR A 461 8.39 -13.17 -2.01
N CYS A 462 8.84 -12.06 -2.60
CA CYS A 462 9.37 -10.92 -1.86
C CYS A 462 8.75 -9.60 -2.35
N PRO A 463 7.86 -8.95 -1.57
CA PRO A 463 7.50 -7.57 -1.84
C PRO A 463 8.76 -6.69 -1.81
N ILE A 464 8.90 -5.77 -2.76
CA ILE A 464 10.11 -4.94 -2.90
C ILE A 464 10.48 -4.17 -1.63
N MET A 465 9.50 -3.73 -0.84
CA MET A 465 9.76 -3.10 0.46
C MET A 465 10.50 -4.01 1.44
N MET A 466 10.27 -5.32 1.39
CA MET A 466 10.99 -6.28 2.22
C MET A 466 12.39 -6.53 1.67
N LEU A 467 12.57 -6.53 0.35
CA LEU A 467 13.88 -6.62 -0.27
C LEU A 467 14.73 -5.39 0.10
N GLU A 468 14.18 -4.18 0.01
CA GLU A 468 14.81 -2.93 0.48
C GLU A 468 15.26 -3.04 1.95
N GLU A 469 14.36 -3.48 2.85
CA GLU A 469 14.69 -3.63 4.28
C GLU A 469 15.77 -4.70 4.55
N VAL A 470 15.78 -5.79 3.80
CA VAL A 470 16.78 -6.87 3.93
C VAL A 470 18.13 -6.40 3.40
N LEU A 471 18.18 -5.81 2.20
CA LEU A 471 19.43 -5.33 1.59
C LEU A 471 20.07 -4.19 2.38
N GLN A 472 19.28 -3.29 2.96
CA GLN A 472 19.82 -2.22 3.81
C GLN A 472 20.45 -2.74 5.11
N ARG A 473 20.11 -3.94 5.57
CA ARG A 473 20.61 -4.47 6.86
C ARG A 473 21.61 -5.61 6.70
N GLY A 474 21.46 -6.39 5.64
CA GLY A 474 22.28 -7.55 5.36
C GLY A 474 23.48 -7.20 4.49
N ASP A 475 24.34 -8.19 4.39
CA ASP A 475 25.41 -8.32 3.42
C ASP A 475 25.14 -9.56 2.56
N ARG A 476 26.05 -9.87 1.64
CA ARG A 476 25.97 -11.07 0.80
C ARG A 476 25.81 -12.36 1.60
N VAL A 477 26.57 -12.52 2.69
CA VAL A 477 26.59 -13.77 3.48
C VAL A 477 25.23 -13.98 4.16
N THR A 478 24.73 -12.95 4.84
CA THR A 478 23.45 -13.00 5.55
C THR A 478 22.26 -13.09 4.59
N LEU A 479 22.34 -12.47 3.41
CA LEU A 479 21.33 -12.60 2.35
C LEU A 479 21.24 -14.04 1.83
N LEU A 480 22.36 -14.65 1.42
CA LEU A 480 22.36 -16.04 0.95
C LEU A 480 21.93 -17.01 2.04
N ALA A 481 22.34 -16.78 3.29
CA ALA A 481 21.89 -17.57 4.43
C ALA A 481 20.36 -17.49 4.63
N ALA A 482 19.77 -16.29 4.49
CA ALA A 482 18.33 -16.10 4.56
C ALA A 482 17.59 -16.75 3.39
N LEU A 483 18.13 -16.70 2.16
CA LEU A 483 17.55 -17.37 0.99
C LEU A 483 17.56 -18.89 1.14
N LYS A 484 18.69 -19.44 1.59
CA LYS A 484 18.81 -20.86 1.93
C LYS A 484 17.82 -21.27 3.01
N ALA A 485 17.68 -20.44 4.04
CA ALA A 485 16.74 -20.67 5.13
C ALA A 485 15.29 -20.65 4.66
N ALA A 486 14.92 -19.73 3.76
CA ALA A 486 13.54 -19.60 3.29
C ALA A 486 12.97 -20.90 2.68
N GLY A 487 13.82 -21.72 2.06
CA GLY A 487 13.44 -23.04 1.54
C GLY A 487 13.23 -24.15 2.58
N GLN A 488 13.53 -23.91 3.85
CA GLN A 488 13.39 -24.93 4.91
C GLN A 488 11.96 -25.01 5.42
N GLU A 489 11.49 -26.23 5.73
CA GLU A 489 10.11 -26.46 6.20
C GLU A 489 9.75 -25.64 7.45
N LYS A 490 10.71 -25.34 8.33
CA LYS A 490 10.47 -24.54 9.54
C LYS A 490 10.07 -23.07 9.26
N TYR A 491 10.44 -22.53 8.10
CA TYR A 491 10.14 -21.17 7.67
C TYR A 491 8.97 -21.11 6.66
N LYS A 492 8.27 -22.21 6.44
CA LYS A 492 7.15 -22.26 5.51
C LYS A 492 6.07 -21.26 5.89
N GLY A 493 5.72 -20.40 4.94
CA GLY A 493 4.73 -19.33 5.11
C GLY A 493 5.25 -18.09 5.86
N TRP A 494 6.53 -18.05 6.22
CA TRP A 494 7.15 -16.84 6.76
C TRP A 494 7.42 -15.86 5.63
N MET A 495 7.25 -14.57 5.92
CA MET A 495 7.71 -13.52 5.01
C MET A 495 9.24 -13.49 5.02
N PHE A 496 9.85 -13.20 3.85
CA PHE A 496 11.30 -13.23 3.69
C PHE A 496 12.05 -12.40 4.74
N ARG A 497 11.54 -11.21 5.08
CA ARG A 497 12.10 -10.38 6.15
C ARG A 497 12.17 -11.07 7.51
N GLU A 498 11.14 -11.83 7.87
CA GLU A 498 11.11 -12.51 9.17
C GLU A 498 12.03 -13.73 9.16
N VAL A 499 12.24 -14.38 8.01
CA VAL A 499 13.29 -15.40 7.84
C VAL A 499 14.67 -14.76 8.02
N PHE A 500 14.94 -13.63 7.37
CA PHE A 500 16.19 -12.90 7.53
C PHE A 500 16.45 -12.53 9.00
N ARG A 501 15.45 -11.98 9.71
CA ARG A 501 15.57 -11.67 11.15
C ARG A 501 15.88 -12.90 11.99
N ALA A 502 15.25 -14.03 11.72
CA ALA A 502 15.51 -15.25 12.48
C ALA A 502 16.89 -15.85 12.21
N VAL A 503 17.43 -15.71 10.99
CA VAL A 503 18.78 -16.17 10.65
C VAL A 503 19.86 -15.25 11.21
N THR A 504 19.53 -13.98 11.44
CA THR A 504 20.45 -12.95 11.93
C THR A 504 20.24 -12.59 13.40
N GLU A 505 19.40 -13.33 14.13
CA GLU A 505 19.05 -13.02 15.53
C GLU A 505 20.28 -12.97 16.45
N ASP A 506 21.24 -13.88 16.22
CA ASP A 506 22.49 -13.97 16.97
C ASP A 506 23.67 -13.23 16.30
N ILE A 507 23.41 -12.48 15.23
CA ILE A 507 24.42 -11.74 14.48
C ILE A 507 24.28 -10.25 14.81
N GLU A 508 25.37 -9.62 15.24
CA GLU A 508 25.41 -8.17 15.41
C GLU A 508 25.44 -7.50 14.03
N LEU A 509 24.25 -7.19 13.51
CA LEU A 509 24.10 -6.42 12.29
C LEU A 509 24.53 -4.97 12.55
N GLY A 510 25.24 -4.39 11.59
CA GLY A 510 25.60 -2.97 11.62
C GLY A 510 24.38 -2.04 11.58
N SER A 511 24.64 -0.74 11.60
CA SER A 511 23.58 0.24 11.29
C SER A 511 23.07 0.00 9.86
N PRO A 512 21.76 0.18 9.60
CA PRO A 512 21.25 0.07 8.23
C PRO A 512 22.02 0.97 7.27
N GLN A 513 22.41 0.42 6.12
CA GLN A 513 22.98 1.16 5.00
C GLN A 513 22.00 2.28 4.58
N GLU A 514 22.57 3.41 4.16
CA GLU A 514 21.76 4.50 3.61
C GLU A 514 21.07 4.06 2.32
N PHE A 515 19.93 4.67 2.01
CA PHE A 515 19.26 4.42 0.74
C PHE A 515 20.16 4.91 -0.40
N PRO A 516 20.48 4.06 -1.41
CA PRO A 516 21.61 4.31 -2.30
C PRO A 516 21.30 5.34 -3.39
N PHE A 517 20.03 5.62 -3.65
CA PHE A 517 19.64 6.47 -4.76
C PHE A 517 19.45 7.92 -4.36
N ASP A 518 20.02 8.80 -5.18
CA ASP A 518 19.79 10.24 -5.12
C ASP A 518 18.36 10.58 -5.55
N LEU A 519 17.69 11.43 -4.77
CA LEU A 519 16.35 11.92 -5.11
C LEU A 519 16.40 12.99 -6.19
N ASP A 520 17.50 13.72 -6.35
CA ASP A 520 17.57 14.90 -7.23
C ASP A 520 17.24 14.61 -8.70
N PRO A 521 17.67 13.49 -9.31
CA PRO A 521 17.31 13.16 -10.69
C PRO A 521 15.80 12.93 -10.90
N VAL A 522 15.10 12.46 -9.86
CA VAL A 522 13.66 12.11 -9.94
C VAL A 522 12.75 13.16 -9.29
N LEU A 523 13.29 13.96 -8.37
CA LEU A 523 12.64 15.03 -7.63
C LEU A 523 13.56 16.25 -7.57
N PRO A 524 13.68 17.04 -8.65
CA PRO A 524 14.61 18.18 -8.69
C PRO A 524 14.36 19.23 -7.60
N TRP A 525 13.12 19.32 -7.10
CA TRP A 525 12.74 20.23 -6.03
C TRP A 525 13.18 19.78 -4.63
N TRP A 526 13.71 18.56 -4.48
CA TRP A 526 14.11 18.01 -3.19
C TRP A 526 15.27 18.81 -2.57
N GLN A 527 16.23 19.27 -3.38
CA GLN A 527 17.30 20.17 -2.94
C GLN A 527 16.77 21.47 -2.33
N ASP A 528 15.71 22.04 -2.91
CA ASP A 528 15.14 23.29 -2.41
C ASP A 528 14.55 23.09 -1.00
N VAL A 529 13.90 21.94 -0.77
CA VAL A 529 13.40 21.56 0.55
C VAL A 529 14.56 21.35 1.54
N GLN A 530 15.65 20.72 1.12
CA GLN A 530 16.83 20.53 1.97
C GLN A 530 17.49 21.86 2.34
N LYS A 531 17.65 22.78 1.39
CA LYS A 531 18.20 24.12 1.61
C LYS A 531 17.33 24.92 2.59
N LEU A 532 16.02 24.94 2.37
CA LEU A 532 15.07 25.58 3.28
C LEU A 532 15.14 24.97 4.69
N GLY A 533 15.28 23.65 4.79
CA GLY A 533 15.44 22.96 6.07
C GLY A 533 16.75 23.31 6.79
N ALA A 534 17.84 23.49 6.06
CA ALA A 534 19.14 23.88 6.59
C ALA A 534 19.16 25.34 7.07
N GLU A 535 18.55 26.26 6.32
CA GLU A 535 18.41 27.67 6.70
C GLU A 535 17.60 27.85 7.99
N ILE A 536 16.53 27.07 8.17
CA ILE A 536 15.70 27.09 9.40
C ILE A 536 16.45 26.49 10.61
N LYS A 537 17.41 25.59 10.38
CA LYS A 537 18.23 24.98 11.45
C LYS A 537 19.51 25.78 11.76
N SER A 538 19.81 26.84 11.01
CA SER A 538 20.96 27.70 11.31
C SER A 538 20.69 28.51 12.59
N PRO A 539 21.59 28.46 13.60
CA PRO A 539 21.39 29.06 14.91
C PRO A 539 21.72 30.56 14.91
N GLU A 540 21.03 31.34 14.08
CA GLU A 540 21.03 32.82 14.17
C GLU A 540 19.73 33.32 14.79
N LEU A 541 19.38 32.80 15.97
CA LEU A 541 18.46 33.41 16.93
C LEU A 541 18.87 32.95 18.35
N ASP A 542 20.00 33.49 18.80
CA ASP A 542 20.29 33.73 20.24
C ASP A 542 19.92 35.19 20.57
#